data_AF-A0A1R2CP35-F1
#
_entry.id   AF-A0A1R2CP35-F1
#
_cell.length_a   1.000
_cell.length_b   1.000
_cell.length_c   1.000
_cell.angle_alpha   90.00
_cell.angle_beta   90.00
_cell.angle_gamma   90.00
#
_symmetry.space_group_name_H-M   'P 1'
#
loop_
_entity.id
_entity.type
_entity.pdbx_description
1 polymer ?
#
loop_
_entity_poly.entity_id
_entity_poly.type
_entity_poly.pdbx_seq_one_letter_code
_entity_poly.pdbx_strand_id
1 'polypeptide(L)'
;MIQVMGLPEVVKAEEILDVQKVASIIMQEREKRFSLTKELIFQKRKNAQLETFIEELEESLENPQEIKINEEKTDNKPKIGAYSAMIRKMKIKRYKLKLKKHRKQVEITREYKGRSRAAKSKLRVNGKFARKT
;
A
#
# COMPACT_ATOMS: atom_id res chain seq x y z
N MET A 1 -12.10 -78.74 49.02
CA MET A 1 -12.62 -77.38 48.75
C MET A 1 -11.76 -76.77 47.66
N ILE A 2 -12.37 -76.46 46.52
CA ILE A 2 -11.68 -76.12 45.26
C ILE A 2 -11.27 -74.64 45.31
N GLN A 3 -9.97 -74.37 45.20
CA GLN A 3 -9.44 -73.03 44.97
C GLN A 3 -9.75 -72.62 43.53
N VAL A 4 -10.57 -71.59 43.36
CA VAL A 4 -10.92 -71.03 42.06
C VAL A 4 -9.75 -70.19 41.58
N MET A 5 -9.14 -70.61 40.47
CA MET A 5 -8.07 -69.90 39.75
C MET A 5 -8.60 -68.54 39.29
N GLY A 6 -7.98 -67.46 39.77
CA GLY A 6 -8.23 -66.10 39.28
C GLY A 6 -7.85 -66.02 37.81
N LEU A 7 -8.79 -65.55 36.98
CA LEU A 7 -8.54 -65.18 35.59
C LEU A 7 -7.41 -64.13 35.53
N PRO A 8 -6.52 -64.18 34.52
CA PRO A 8 -5.54 -63.12 34.35
C PRO A 8 -6.27 -61.81 34.05
N GLU A 9 -6.00 -60.77 34.84
CA GLU A 9 -6.41 -59.41 34.50
C GLU A 9 -5.86 -59.09 33.11
N VAL A 10 -6.76 -58.80 32.17
CA VAL A 10 -6.40 -58.22 30.89
C VAL A 10 -5.94 -56.79 31.19
N VAL A 11 -4.64 -56.64 31.42
CA VAL A 11 -3.98 -55.34 31.50
C VAL A 11 -4.31 -54.63 30.19
N LYS A 12 -5.15 -53.59 30.26
CA LYS A 12 -5.46 -52.73 29.12
C LYS A 12 -4.13 -52.21 28.60
N ALA A 13 -3.84 -52.46 27.32
CA ALA A 13 -2.68 -51.91 26.67
C ALA A 13 -2.67 -50.39 26.90
N GLU A 14 -1.72 -49.91 27.69
CA GLU A 14 -1.35 -48.50 27.70
C GLU A 14 -1.18 -48.07 26.25
N GLU A 15 -1.77 -46.94 25.87
CA GLU A 15 -1.66 -46.38 24.52
C GLU A 15 -0.16 -46.31 24.16
N ILE A 16 0.32 -47.29 23.39
CA ILE A 16 1.70 -47.31 22.93
C ILE A 16 1.80 -46.16 21.95
N LEU A 17 2.26 -45.02 22.46
CA LEU A 17 2.64 -43.85 21.69
C LEU A 17 3.55 -44.35 20.56
N ASP A 18 3.02 -44.32 19.34
CA ASP A 18 3.71 -44.81 18.15
C ASP A 18 4.93 -43.91 17.91
N VAL A 19 6.07 -44.35 18.44
CA VAL A 19 7.33 -43.60 18.48
C VAL A 19 7.75 -43.16 17.08
N GLN A 20 7.41 -43.95 16.05
CA GLN A 20 7.70 -43.62 14.65
C GLN A 20 6.87 -42.42 14.17
N LYS A 21 5.57 -42.37 14.50
CA LYS A 21 4.72 -41.22 14.17
C LYS A 21 5.19 -39.96 14.89
N VAL A 22 5.51 -40.04 16.17
CA VAL A 22 6.02 -38.90 16.94
C VAL A 22 7.34 -38.40 16.35
N ALA A 23 8.27 -39.30 16.01
CA ALA A 23 9.52 -38.93 15.36
C ALA A 23 9.30 -38.23 14.01
N SER A 24 8.35 -38.70 13.19
CA SER A 24 8.03 -38.08 11.90
C SER A 24 7.46 -36.66 12.06
N ILE A 25 6.58 -36.44 13.05
CA ILE A 25 6.01 -35.13 13.35
C ILE A 25 7.11 -34.17 13.84
N ILE A 26 8.02 -34.64 14.70
CA ILE A 26 9.15 -33.84 15.18
C ILE A 26 10.05 -33.41 14.00
N MET A 27 10.32 -34.31 13.05
CA MET A 27 11.13 -34.00 11.87
C MET A 27 10.44 -32.97 10.97
N GLN A 28 9.15 -33.12 10.70
CA GLN A 28 8.37 -32.14 9.92
C GLN A 28 8.36 -30.76 10.59
N GLU A 29 8.17 -30.70 11.91
CA GLU A 29 8.19 -29.43 12.65
C GLU A 29 9.58 -28.79 12.66
N ARG A 30 10.66 -29.59 12.70
CA ARG A 30 12.03 -29.10 12.55
C ARG A 30 12.27 -28.51 11.16
N GLU A 31 11.81 -29.16 10.10
CA GLU A 31 11.91 -28.68 8.73
C GLU A 31 11.15 -27.37 8.52
N LYS A 32 9.91 -27.27 9.04
CA LYS A 32 9.12 -26.02 9.01
C LYS A 32 9.81 -24.89 9.77
N ARG A 33 10.33 -25.16 10.97
CA ARG A 33 11.09 -24.15 11.73
C ARG A 33 12.33 -23.69 10.95
N PHE A 34 12.99 -24.61 10.27
CA PHE A 34 14.16 -24.31 9.44
C PHE A 34 13.81 -23.46 8.21
N SER A 35 12.70 -23.72 7.52
CA SER A 35 12.25 -22.87 6.41
C SER A 35 11.86 -21.48 6.88
N LEU A 36 11.10 -21.38 7.98
CA LEU A 36 10.68 -20.10 8.56
C LEU A 36 11.87 -19.25 9.01
N THR A 37 12.90 -19.86 9.62
CA THR A 37 14.11 -19.15 10.02
C THR A 37 14.89 -18.62 8.81
N LYS A 38 14.97 -19.38 7.71
CA LYS A 38 15.57 -18.89 6.45
C LYS A 38 14.82 -17.69 5.88
N GLU A 39 13.49 -17.77 5.81
CA GLU A 39 12.65 -16.67 5.33
C GLU A 39 12.81 -15.41 6.20
N LEU A 40 12.83 -15.59 7.53
CA LEU A 40 13.02 -14.49 8.47
C LEU A 40 14.39 -13.82 8.31
N ILE A 41 15.46 -14.61 8.10
CA ILE A 41 16.80 -14.07 7.81
C ILE A 41 16.80 -13.29 6.48
N PHE A 42 16.14 -13.83 5.44
CA PHE A 42 16.03 -13.15 4.16
C PHE A 42 15.30 -11.80 4.29
N GLN A 43 14.17 -11.76 5.02
CA GLN A 43 13.45 -10.53 5.27
C GLN A 43 14.27 -9.53 6.08
N LYS A 44 15.00 -9.98 7.11
CA LYS A 44 15.90 -9.12 7.89
C LYS A 44 16.99 -8.49 7.02
N ARG A 45 17.61 -9.26 6.14
CA ARG A 45 18.62 -8.75 5.19
C ARG A 45 18.03 -7.70 4.25
N LYS A 46 16.82 -7.96 3.73
CA LYS A 46 16.13 -7.02 2.85
C LYS A 46 15.75 -5.73 3.58
N ASN A 47 15.29 -5.83 4.83
CA ASN A 47 14.98 -4.65 5.65
C ASN A 47 16.24 -3.82 5.92
N ALA A 48 17.36 -4.46 6.27
CA ALA A 48 18.63 -3.74 6.44
C ALA A 48 19.06 -3.01 5.16
N GLN A 49 18.92 -3.62 3.98
CA GLN A 49 19.20 -2.96 2.70
C GLN A 49 18.27 -1.78 2.42
N LEU A 50 17.02 -1.84 2.88
CA LEU A 50 16.07 -0.74 2.73
C LEU A 50 16.36 0.39 3.71
N GLU A 51 16.77 0.06 4.94
CA GLU A 51 17.20 1.04 5.96
C GLU A 51 18.41 1.82 5.46
N THR A 52 19.46 1.15 4.95
CA THR A 52 20.63 1.83 4.37
C THR A 52 20.26 2.72 3.19
N PHE A 53 19.35 2.26 2.31
CA PHE A 53 18.89 3.08 1.19
C PHE A 53 18.09 4.32 1.63
N ILE A 54 17.32 4.20 2.72
CA ILE A 54 16.61 5.35 3.30
C ILE A 54 17.60 6.33 3.90
N GLU A 55 18.61 5.86 4.63
CA GLU A 55 19.67 6.69 5.20
C GLU A 55 20.44 7.44 4.08
N GLU A 56 20.84 6.75 3.00
CA GLU A 56 21.47 7.39 1.83
C GLU A 56 20.57 8.46 1.19
N LEU A 57 19.25 8.22 1.12
CA LEU A 57 18.31 9.21 0.61
C LEU A 57 18.16 10.40 1.54
N GLU A 58 18.12 10.19 2.85
CA GLU A 58 18.05 11.25 3.85
C GLU A 58 19.32 12.12 3.83
N GLU A 59 20.51 11.51 3.77
CA GLU A 59 21.78 12.22 3.60
C GLU A 59 21.82 13.05 2.30
N SER A 60 21.30 12.49 1.20
CA SER A 60 21.20 13.20 -0.09
C SER A 60 20.21 14.38 -0.06
N LEU A 61 19.24 14.36 0.85
CA LEU A 61 18.26 15.43 1.03
C LEU A 61 18.78 16.53 1.97
N GLU A 62 19.57 16.17 2.98
CA GLU A 62 20.17 17.13 3.92
C GLU A 62 21.34 17.90 3.31
N ASN A 63 22.08 17.30 2.37
CA ASN A 63 23.14 17.97 1.61
C ASN A 63 22.77 18.08 0.12
N PRO A 64 21.99 19.10 -0.30
CA PRO A 64 21.65 19.31 -1.72
C PRO A 64 22.84 19.79 -2.58
N GLN A 65 24.05 19.84 -2.01
CA GLN A 65 25.27 20.25 -2.71
C GLN A 65 26.15 19.02 -2.96
N GLU A 66 26.45 18.80 -4.24
CA GLU A 66 27.48 17.89 -4.79
C GLU A 66 27.09 16.50 -5.28
N ILE A 67 25.84 16.27 -5.70
CA ILE A 67 25.67 15.41 -6.89
C ILE A 67 25.94 16.32 -8.09
N LYS A 68 27.23 16.46 -8.45
CA LYS A 68 27.65 16.88 -9.79
C LYS A 68 27.15 15.83 -10.78
N ILE A 69 25.85 15.87 -11.07
CA ILE A 69 25.37 15.50 -12.39
C ILE A 69 26.21 16.36 -13.32
N ASN A 70 26.95 15.75 -14.24
CA ASN A 70 27.55 16.46 -15.36
C ASN A 70 26.40 17.10 -16.14
N GLU A 71 25.95 18.27 -15.69
CA GLU A 71 25.11 19.18 -16.44
C GLU A 71 26.00 19.71 -17.56
N GLU A 72 26.08 18.94 -18.65
CA GLU A 72 26.31 19.54 -19.95
C GLU A 72 25.38 20.75 -20.02
N LYS A 73 25.98 21.92 -20.21
CA LYS A 73 25.30 23.22 -20.30
C LYS A 73 24.29 23.19 -21.45
N THR A 74 23.11 22.63 -21.23
CA THR A 74 21.97 22.81 -22.12
C THR A 74 21.28 24.08 -21.70
N ASP A 75 21.42 25.13 -22.51
CA ASP A 75 20.81 26.45 -22.40
C ASP A 75 19.66 26.57 -21.39
N ASN A 76 19.95 27.26 -20.27
CA ASN A 76 19.03 27.62 -19.20
C ASN A 76 17.98 28.65 -19.65
N LYS A 77 17.13 28.27 -20.61
CA LYS A 77 15.83 28.91 -20.80
C LYS A 77 14.77 27.83 -20.56
N PRO A 78 13.83 28.02 -19.62
CA PRO A 78 12.75 27.07 -19.43
C PRO A 78 11.90 27.04 -20.71
N LYS A 79 12.18 26.07 -21.60
CA LYS A 79 11.36 25.82 -22.78
C LYS A 79 9.99 25.33 -22.30
N ILE A 80 8.95 26.11 -22.55
CA ILE A 80 7.56 25.75 -22.25
C ILE A 80 7.28 24.38 -22.87
N GLY A 81 7.00 23.36 -22.04
CA GLY A 81 6.75 21.98 -22.48
C GLY A 81 7.88 20.96 -22.20
N ALA A 82 9.08 21.40 -21.83
CA ALA A 82 10.24 20.52 -21.59
C ALA A 82 10.26 19.91 -20.17
N TYR A 83 9.13 19.41 -19.67
CA TYR A 83 9.17 18.57 -18.48
C TYR A 83 9.76 17.21 -18.82
N SER A 84 10.71 16.74 -18.01
CA SER A 84 11.11 15.33 -18.01
C SER A 84 9.88 14.44 -17.82
N ALA A 85 9.93 13.21 -18.34
CA ALA A 85 8.81 12.29 -18.28
C ALA A 85 8.31 12.08 -16.83
N MET A 86 9.24 12.04 -15.87
CA MET A 86 8.94 11.91 -14.45
C MET A 86 8.18 13.14 -13.89
N ILE A 87 8.68 14.35 -14.15
CA ILE A 87 8.03 15.59 -13.71
C ILE A 87 6.65 15.73 -14.35
N ARG A 88 6.53 15.40 -15.64
CA ARG A 88 5.24 15.43 -16.36
C ARG A 88 4.24 14.46 -15.73
N LYS A 89 4.65 13.23 -15.42
CA LYS A 89 3.83 12.23 -14.73
C LYS A 89 3.33 12.74 -13.37
N MET A 90 4.20 13.35 -12.58
CA MET A 90 3.82 13.96 -11.28
C MET A 90 2.81 15.10 -11.44
N LYS A 91 3.04 16.01 -12.39
CA LYS A 91 2.12 17.13 -12.67
C LYS A 91 0.75 16.64 -13.15
N ILE A 92 0.71 15.65 -14.04
CA ILE A 92 -0.54 15.03 -14.49
C ILE A 92 -1.28 14.40 -13.31
N LYS A 93 -0.60 13.62 -12.47
CA LYS A 93 -1.20 13.00 -11.27
C LYS A 93 -1.80 14.06 -10.34
N ARG A 94 -1.05 15.11 -10.03
CA ARG A 94 -1.52 16.23 -9.18
C ARG A 94 -2.75 16.90 -9.77
N TYR A 95 -2.75 17.15 -11.08
CA TYR A 95 -3.90 17.74 -11.78
C TYR A 95 -5.15 16.85 -11.72
N LYS A 96 -5.02 15.55 -12.00
CA LYS A 96 -6.14 14.59 -11.93
C LYS A 96 -6.72 14.49 -10.53
N LEU A 97 -5.87 14.49 -9.50
CA LEU A 97 -6.31 14.51 -8.10
C LEU A 97 -7.05 15.81 -7.74
N LYS A 98 -6.57 16.97 -8.22
CA LYS A 98 -7.26 18.26 -8.05
C LYS A 98 -8.68 18.20 -8.63
N LEU A 99 -8.83 17.67 -9.84
CA LEU A 99 -10.15 17.49 -10.48
C LEU A 99 -11.05 16.55 -9.68
N LYS A 100 -10.51 15.42 -9.20
CA LYS A 100 -11.27 14.46 -8.37
C LYS A 100 -11.78 15.12 -7.08
N LYS A 101 -10.93 15.89 -6.40
CA LYS A 101 -11.31 16.66 -5.19
C LYS A 101 -12.42 17.66 -5.51
N HIS A 102 -12.29 18.43 -6.59
CA HIS A 102 -13.30 19.42 -6.99
C HIS A 102 -14.63 18.76 -7.33
N ARG A 103 -14.66 17.66 -8.09
CA ARG A 103 -15.89 16.93 -8.44
C ARG A 103 -16.59 16.34 -7.22
N LYS A 104 -15.84 15.96 -6.18
CA LYS A 104 -16.40 15.51 -4.91
C LYS A 104 -17.07 16.66 -4.13
N GLN A 105 -16.51 17.87 -4.22
CA GLN A 105 -17.01 19.03 -3.48
C GLN A 105 -18.16 19.74 -4.21
N VAL A 106 -18.05 19.88 -5.53
CA VAL A 106 -19.04 20.50 -6.39
C VAL A 106 -19.71 19.39 -7.18
N GLU A 107 -20.79 18.84 -6.61
CA GLU A 107 -21.69 17.99 -7.37
C GLU A 107 -22.36 18.86 -8.44
N ILE A 108 -22.14 18.51 -9.71
CA ILE A 108 -22.86 19.12 -10.83
C ILE A 108 -24.26 18.53 -10.80
N THR A 109 -25.10 19.00 -9.89
CA THR A 109 -26.50 18.64 -9.87
C THR A 109 -27.24 19.50 -10.88
N ARG A 110 -28.15 18.89 -11.63
CA ARG A 110 -29.12 19.61 -12.48
C ARG A 110 -30.16 20.38 -11.64
N GLU A 111 -30.13 20.18 -10.32
CA GLU A 111 -30.96 20.85 -9.34
C GLU A 111 -30.34 22.18 -8.91
N TYR A 112 -30.78 23.25 -9.58
CA TYR A 112 -30.40 24.62 -9.23
C TYR A 112 -30.88 24.98 -7.81
N LYS A 113 -29.97 25.13 -6.84
CA LYS A 113 -30.25 25.60 -5.47
C LYS A 113 -29.94 27.09 -5.30
N GLY A 114 -30.66 27.78 -4.42
CA GLY A 114 -30.40 29.17 -4.01
C GLY A 114 -30.40 30.19 -5.16
N ARG A 115 -29.25 30.84 -5.40
CA ARG A 115 -29.06 31.91 -6.41
C ARG A 115 -29.43 31.46 -7.82
N SER A 116 -29.25 30.17 -8.12
CA SER A 116 -29.52 29.60 -9.43
C SER A 116 -31.02 29.52 -9.75
N ARG A 117 -31.87 29.28 -8.75
CA ARG A 117 -33.34 29.34 -8.88
C ARG A 117 -33.80 30.77 -9.17
N ALA A 118 -33.30 31.74 -8.40
CA ALA A 118 -33.59 33.16 -8.62
C ALA A 118 -33.08 33.67 -9.98
N ALA A 119 -31.93 33.19 -10.45
CA ALA A 119 -31.38 33.53 -11.76
C ALA A 119 -32.17 32.92 -12.94
N LYS A 120 -32.92 31.84 -12.71
CA LYS A 120 -33.78 31.24 -13.73
C LYS A 120 -35.08 32.02 -13.93
N SER A 121 -35.63 32.59 -12.87
CA SER A 121 -36.87 33.38 -12.91
C SER A 121 -36.66 34.85 -13.32
N LYS A 122 -35.43 35.36 -13.26
CA LYS A 122 -35.11 36.73 -13.70
C LYS A 122 -35.30 36.89 -15.22
N LEU A 123 -35.91 38.00 -15.59
CA LEU A 123 -36.13 38.40 -16.99
C LEU A 123 -34.78 38.43 -17.75
N ARG A 124 -34.80 37.91 -18.98
CA ARG A 124 -33.66 37.98 -19.89
C ARG A 124 -34.08 38.46 -21.27
N VAL A 125 -33.23 39.28 -21.87
CA VAL A 125 -33.32 39.68 -23.28
C VAL A 125 -31.97 39.31 -23.91
N ASN A 126 -31.98 38.51 -24.98
CA ASN A 126 -30.77 37.99 -25.64
C ASN A 126 -29.78 37.32 -24.67
N GLY A 127 -30.31 36.56 -23.70
CA GLY A 127 -29.53 35.82 -22.70
C GLY A 127 -28.96 36.65 -21.55
N LYS A 128 -29.04 37.99 -21.61
CA LYS A 128 -28.59 38.92 -20.55
C LYS A 128 -29.73 39.25 -19.59
N PHE A 129 -29.42 39.44 -18.30
CA PHE A 129 -30.42 39.85 -17.31
C PHE A 129 -30.92 41.27 -17.60
N ALA A 130 -32.23 41.46 -17.64
CA ALA A 130 -32.88 42.75 -17.82
C ALA A 130 -33.64 43.15 -16.55
N ARG A 131 -33.71 44.46 -16.27
CA ARG A 131 -34.60 44.99 -15.22
C ARG A 131 -36.02 45.01 -15.78
N LYS A 132 -37.02 44.70 -14.94
CA LYS A 132 -38.41 44.98 -15.28
C LYS A 132 -38.55 46.50 -15.34
N THR A 133 -38.79 47.03 -16.54
CA THR A 133 -39.35 48.36 -16.75
C THR A 133 -40.78 48.41 -16.25
#